data_AF-A0A8J3R138-F1
#
_entry.id   AF-A0A8J3R138-F1
#
_cell.length_a   1.000
_cell.length_b   1.000
_cell.length_c   1.000
_cell.angle_alpha   90.00
_cell.angle_beta   90.00
_cell.angle_gamma   90.00
#
_symmetry.space_group_name_H-M   'P 1'
#
loop_
_entity.id
_entity.type
_entity.pdbx_description
1 polymer ?
#
loop_
_entity_poly.entity_id
_entity_poly.type
_entity_poly.pdbx_seq_one_letter_code
_entity_poly.pdbx_strand_id
1 'polypeptide(L)'
;MPTIHPLAKCGFNTRAVPPLIVCEDGPGTTLLRGITAKGEIFPIASSVDLVNDVTGPTFSPDGSILFLNIMGEDPPNQPAMSFAVWGPWRKYA
;
A
#
# COMPACT_ATOMS: atom_id res chain seq x y z
N MET A 1 23.58 -12.32 -11.31
CA MET A 1 22.22 -12.22 -11.86
C MET A 1 21.28 -12.13 -10.68
N PRO A 2 20.50 -11.05 -10.47
CA PRO A 2 19.60 -11.02 -9.33
C PRO A 2 18.38 -11.90 -9.66
N THR A 3 18.16 -12.89 -8.81
CA THR A 3 17.01 -13.79 -8.86
C THR A 3 15.81 -13.09 -8.25
N ILE A 4 14.72 -12.97 -9.02
CA ILE A 4 13.43 -12.49 -8.54
C ILE A 4 12.73 -13.66 -7.86
N HIS A 5 12.59 -13.62 -6.54
CA HIS A 5 11.74 -14.57 -5.82
C HIS A 5 10.29 -14.07 -5.88
N PRO A 6 9.32 -14.86 -6.39
CA PRO A 6 7.92 -14.47 -6.35
C PRO A 6 7.47 -14.34 -4.89
N LEU A 7 6.97 -13.15 -4.51
CA LEU A 7 6.44 -12.91 -3.17
C LEU A 7 5.20 -13.77 -2.93
N ALA A 8 5.22 -14.43 -1.78
CA ALA A 8 4.44 -15.62 -1.46
C ALA A 8 3.00 -15.34 -1.01
N LYS A 9 2.20 -16.40 -1.17
CA LYS A 9 0.83 -16.66 -0.70
C LYS A 9 0.56 -16.16 0.73
N CYS A 10 -0.54 -15.42 0.90
CA CYS A 10 -1.03 -14.94 2.21
C CYS A 10 -1.50 -16.12 3.08
N GLY A 11 -0.85 -16.33 4.22
CA GLY A 11 -1.28 -17.22 5.30
C GLY A 11 -1.44 -16.42 6.59
N PHE A 12 -2.60 -16.49 7.22
CA PHE A 12 -2.92 -15.75 8.45
C PHE A 12 -2.28 -16.43 9.67
N ASN A 13 -1.41 -15.72 10.38
CA ASN A 13 -0.93 -16.08 11.71
C ASN A 13 -1.35 -14.98 12.70
N THR A 14 -1.88 -15.37 13.86
CA THR A 14 -2.72 -14.58 14.79
C THR A 14 -2.02 -13.44 15.58
N ARG A 15 -0.98 -12.82 15.04
CA ARG A 15 -0.42 -11.58 15.62
C ARG A 15 -1.29 -10.39 15.23
N ALA A 16 -1.42 -9.39 16.12
CA ALA A 16 -2.22 -8.18 15.91
C ALA A 16 -2.17 -7.71 14.44
N VAL A 17 -3.34 -7.75 13.79
CA VAL A 17 -3.50 -7.52 12.37
C VAL A 17 -3.33 -6.02 12.12
N PRO A 18 -2.49 -5.59 11.18
CA PRO A 18 -2.40 -4.17 10.83
C PRO A 18 -3.74 -3.66 10.27
N PRO A 19 -3.98 -2.33 10.26
CA PRO A 19 -5.20 -1.77 9.67
C PRO A 19 -5.35 -2.18 8.20
N LEU A 20 -6.59 -2.24 7.71
CA LEU A 20 -6.84 -2.38 6.28
C LEU A 20 -6.49 -1.07 5.58
N ILE A 21 -5.74 -1.14 4.48
CA ILE A 21 -5.38 0.04 3.69
C ILE A 21 -6.22 0.09 2.43
N VAL A 22 -6.79 1.26 2.14
CA VAL A 22 -7.60 1.54 0.94
C VAL A 22 -6.95 2.66 0.14
N CYS A 23 -6.88 2.46 -1.17
CA CYS A 23 -6.53 3.49 -2.15
C CYS A 23 -7.83 3.98 -2.80
N GLU A 24 -8.19 5.23 -2.57
CA GLU A 24 -9.34 5.87 -3.21
C GLU A 24 -8.85 6.57 -4.48
N ASP A 25 -9.25 6.05 -5.63
CA ASP A 25 -9.04 6.65 -6.95
C ASP A 25 -9.96 7.87 -7.11
N GLY A 26 -9.37 9.00 -7.49
CA GLY A 26 -10.06 10.27 -7.71
C GLY A 26 -9.37 11.13 -8.78
N PRO A 27 -10.09 12.08 -9.41
CA PRO A 27 -9.54 12.89 -10.48
C PRO A 27 -8.30 13.69 -10.05
N GLY A 28 -7.12 13.26 -10.50
CA GLY A 28 -5.84 13.89 -10.18
C GLY A 28 -5.38 13.74 -8.72
N THR A 29 -6.02 12.88 -7.94
CA THR A 29 -5.57 12.56 -6.57
C THR A 29 -6.02 11.17 -6.14
N THR A 30 -5.10 10.42 -5.56
CA THR A 30 -5.38 9.16 -4.88
C THR A 30 -5.27 9.41 -3.39
N LEU A 31 -6.29 9.06 -2.60
CA LEU A 31 -6.20 9.10 -1.14
C LEU A 31 -5.83 7.73 -0.60
N LEU A 32 -4.83 7.69 0.28
CA LEU A 32 -4.47 6.50 1.04
C LEU A 32 -5.11 6.61 2.43
N ARG A 33 -5.99 5.67 2.75
CA ARG A 33 -6.69 5.60 4.03
C ARG A 33 -6.42 4.30 4.76
N GLY A 34 -6.39 4.36 6.08
CA GLY A 34 -6.41 3.20 6.95
C GLY A 34 -7.80 3.00 7.54
N ILE A 35 -8.16 1.74 7.76
CA ILE A 35 -9.39 1.31 8.44
C ILE A 35 -8.96 0.41 9.60
N THR A 36 -9.27 0.83 10.83
CA THR A 36 -8.95 0.05 12.05
C THR A 36 -9.80 -1.24 12.10
N ALA A 37 -9.45 -2.18 12.98
CA ALA A 37 -10.29 -3.37 13.20
C ALA A 37 -11.71 -3.04 13.68
N LYS A 38 -11.94 -1.83 14.20
CA LYS A 38 -13.27 -1.32 14.61
C LYS A 38 -14.03 -0.63 13.48
N GLY A 39 -13.43 -0.50 12.29
CA GLY A 39 -14.02 0.19 11.14
C GLY A 39 -13.81 1.70 11.15
N GLU A 40 -12.91 2.24 11.99
CA GLU A 40 -12.63 3.67 12.01
C GLU A 40 -11.69 4.05 10.86
N ILE A 41 -12.06 5.06 10.08
CA ILE A 41 -11.29 5.53 8.92
C ILE A 41 -10.34 6.64 9.36
N PHE A 42 -9.07 6.56 8.97
CA PHE A 42 -8.08 7.62 9.18
C PHE A 42 -7.25 7.91 7.91
N PRO A 43 -6.85 9.17 7.67
CA PRO A 43 -6.01 9.51 6.52
C PRO A 43 -4.57 9.07 6.75
N ILE A 44 -3.91 8.56 5.71
CA ILE A 44 -2.48 8.21 5.71
C ILE A 44 -1.71 9.20 4.83
N ALA A 45 -2.12 9.34 3.58
CA ALA A 45 -1.47 10.20 2.60
C ALA A 45 -2.44 10.58 1.47
N SER A 46 -2.09 11.61 0.71
CA SER A 46 -2.70 11.94 -0.57
C SER A 46 -1.61 12.01 -1.62
N SER A 47 -1.91 11.52 -2.83
CA SER A 47 -1.04 11.77 -3.97
C SER A 47 -1.10 13.26 -4.32
N VAL A 48 0.07 13.86 -4.57
CA VAL A 48 0.22 15.25 -5.01
C VAL A 48 0.99 15.19 -6.31
N ASP A 49 0.45 15.79 -7.36
CA ASP A 49 1.05 15.86 -8.70
C ASP A 49 1.41 14.48 -9.30
N LEU A 50 0.69 13.43 -8.87
CA LEU A 50 0.81 12.10 -9.44
C LEU A 50 -0.13 11.96 -10.64
N VAL A 51 0.45 11.60 -11.78
CA VAL A 51 -0.31 11.34 -13.02
C VAL A 51 -1.02 9.99 -12.95
N ASN A 52 -0.47 9.03 -12.21
CA ASN A 52 -1.00 7.67 -12.06
C ASN A 52 -1.32 7.32 -10.61
N ASP A 53 -2.27 6.40 -10.43
CA ASP A 53 -2.81 6.05 -9.14
C ASP A 53 -1.89 5.19 -8.26
N VAL A 54 -2.07 5.37 -6.95
CA VAL A 54 -1.51 4.47 -5.93
C VAL A 54 -2.38 3.21 -5.83
N THR A 55 -1.74 2.03 -5.88
CA THR A 55 -2.43 0.75 -5.94
C THR A 55 -1.74 -0.35 -5.14
N GLY A 56 -2.49 -1.40 -4.83
CA GLY A 56 -1.97 -2.66 -4.28
C GLY A 56 -1.25 -2.55 -2.94
N PRO A 57 -1.80 -1.85 -1.93
CA PRO A 57 -1.17 -1.77 -0.62
C PRO A 57 -1.14 -3.15 0.05
N THR A 58 -0.01 -3.54 0.63
CA THR A 58 0.09 -4.75 1.44
C THR A 58 1.17 -4.63 2.51
N PHE A 59 0.98 -5.30 3.65
CA PHE A 59 1.96 -5.28 4.73
C PHE A 59 2.96 -6.43 4.62
N SER A 60 4.19 -6.19 5.07
CA SER A 60 5.12 -7.26 5.40
C SER A 60 4.51 -8.23 6.43
N PRO A 61 4.95 -9.50 6.51
CA PRO A 61 4.38 -10.48 7.45
C PRO A 61 4.43 -10.04 8.92
N ASP A 62 5.42 -9.23 9.30
CA ASP A 62 5.58 -8.66 10.63
C ASP A 62 4.85 -7.30 10.81
N GLY A 63 4.20 -6.78 9.78
CA GLY A 63 3.41 -5.54 9.79
C GLY A 63 4.23 -4.26 9.99
N SER A 64 5.55 -4.31 9.81
CA SER A 64 6.44 -3.16 10.00
C SER A 64 6.60 -2.30 8.75
N ILE A 65 6.35 -2.87 7.56
CA ILE A 65 6.49 -2.21 6.26
C ILE A 65 5.17 -2.29 5.50
N LEU A 66 4.70 -1.15 5.01
CA LEU A 66 3.65 -1.05 4.00
C LEU A 66 4.31 -0.99 2.62
N PHE A 67 3.99 -1.94 1.75
CA PHE A 67 4.32 -1.89 0.33
C PHE A 67 3.14 -1.29 -0.43
N LEU A 68 3.42 -0.44 -1.43
CA LEU A 68 2.43 0.15 -2.34
C LEU A 68 3.06 0.39 -3.70
N ASN A 69 2.23 0.51 -4.74
CA ASN A 69 2.68 0.74 -6.11
C ASN A 69 2.10 2.03 -6.67
N ILE A 70 2.85 2.70 -7.54
CA ILE A 70 2.29 3.63 -8.53
C ILE A 70 2.11 2.84 -9.82
N MET A 71 0.90 2.87 -10.37
CA MET A 71 0.60 2.24 -11.66
C MET A 71 1.43 2.91 -12.78
N GLY A 72 1.97 2.12 -13.70
CA GLY A 72 2.59 2.63 -14.93
C GLY A 72 1.60 2.59 -16.09
N GLU A 73 1.95 3.26 -17.19
CA GLU A 73 1.15 3.28 -18.42
C GLU A 73 1.76 2.40 -19.52
N ASP A 74 0.91 1.93 -20.44
CA ASP A 74 1.31 1.26 -21.68
C ASP A 74 0.71 2.02 -22.89
N PRO A 75 1.49 2.46 -23.90
CA PRO A 75 2.96 2.39 -24.00
C PRO A 75 3.66 3.22 -22.91
N PRO A 76 4.93 2.94 -22.57
CA PRO A 76 5.54 3.45 -21.35
C PRO A 76 5.88 4.93 -21.46
N ASN A 77 4.88 5.78 -21.22
CA ASN A 77 5.06 7.20 -20.94
C ASN A 77 5.45 7.41 -19.48
N GLN A 78 4.97 6.53 -18.59
CA GLN A 78 5.33 6.49 -17.17
C GLN A 78 5.57 5.05 -16.68
N PRO A 79 6.75 4.76 -16.10
CA PRO A 79 7.03 3.44 -15.57
C PRO A 79 6.28 3.19 -14.25
N ALA A 80 5.88 1.93 -14.02
CA ALA A 80 5.38 1.51 -12.73
C ALA A 80 6.49 1.55 -11.67
N MET A 81 6.14 1.85 -10.42
CA MET A 81 7.10 1.93 -9.31
C MET A 81 6.54 1.32 -8.03
N SER A 82 7.36 0.58 -7.29
CA SER A 82 7.02 0.00 -5.99
C SER A 82 7.77 0.69 -4.86
N PHE A 83 7.08 0.93 -3.75
CA PHE A 83 7.61 1.59 -2.56
C PHE A 83 7.53 0.67 -1.35
N ALA A 84 8.47 0.85 -0.42
CA ALA A 84 8.45 0.28 0.92
C ALA A 84 8.42 1.42 1.94
N VAL A 85 7.39 1.48 2.76
CA VAL A 85 7.15 2.56 3.73
C VAL A 85 7.15 1.97 5.14
N TRP A 86 8.16 2.34 5.92
CA TRP A 86 8.22 2.03 7.35
C TRP A 86 7.28 2.93 8.14
N GLY A 87 6.68 2.38 9.18
CA GLY A 87 5.82 3.16 10.06
C GLY A 87 5.40 2.39 11.30
N PRO A 88 4.86 3.09 12.31
CA PRO A 88 4.33 2.45 13.52
C PRO A 88 2.91 1.89 13.27
N TRP A 89 2.70 1.18 12.17
CA TRP A 89 1.37 0.78 11.65
C TRP A 89 0.52 0.02 12.65
N ARG A 90 1.15 -0.81 13.49
CA ARG A 90 0.50 -1.57 14.57
C ARG A 90 -0.16 -0.70 15.65
N LYS A 91 0.17 0.60 15.74
CA LYS A 91 -0.53 1.53 16.64
C LYS A 91 -1.96 1.84 16.19
N TYR A 92 -2.27 1.55 14.93
CA TYR A 92 -3.56 1.84 14.29
C TYR A 92 -4.36 0.56 13.96
N ALA A 93 -3.95 -0.58 14.52
CA ALA A 93 -4.65 -1.86 14.42
C ALA A 93 -6.01 -1.82 15.15
#